data_AF-C1LG91-F1
#
_entry.id   AF-C1LG91-F1
#
_cell.length_a   1.000
_cell.length_b   1.000
_cell.length_c   1.000
_cell.angle_alpha   90.00
_cell.angle_beta   90.00
_cell.angle_gamma   90.00
#
_symmetry.space_group_name_H-M   'P 1'
#
loop_
_entity.id
_entity.type
_entity.pdbx_description
1 polymer ?
#
loop_
_entity_poly.entity_id
_entity_poly.type
_entity_poly.pdbx_seq_one_letter_code
_entity_poly.pdbx_strand_id
1 'polypeptide(L)'
;MKKRPKLTLIFDEEKRKEYLTGFRKRKLERKEKGRKASEKLLKEEIKAVKEKYREAARKKLENIQLPGMLDSVENILSTEKHIVGDQDVVIQELDLCSSHYFMGSCKEQNPNPIIHSEEPYMSLKKALKMNPVRSKKRFRHRKKRHFSKHKRQN
;
A
#
# COMPACT_ATOMS: atom_id res chain seq x y z
N MET A 1 7.39 -25.44 66.18
CA MET A 1 7.16 -24.94 64.79
C MET A 1 6.09 -25.81 64.13
N LYS A 2 4.96 -25.24 63.69
CA LYS A 2 3.87 -26.01 63.05
C LYS A 2 4.32 -26.47 61.64
N LYS A 3 4.25 -27.77 61.38
CA LYS A 3 4.58 -28.36 60.05
C LYS A 3 3.51 -27.93 59.04
N ARG A 4 3.93 -27.47 57.87
CA ARG A 4 3.01 -27.12 56.77
C ARG A 4 2.37 -28.41 56.23
N PRO A 5 1.06 -28.39 55.93
CA PRO A 5 0.39 -29.57 55.39
C PRO A 5 0.97 -29.96 54.03
N LYS A 6 0.96 -31.27 53.73
CA LYS A 6 1.42 -31.80 52.45
C LYS A 6 0.47 -31.34 51.34
N LEU A 7 1.04 -30.82 50.26
CA LEU A 7 0.30 -30.32 49.11
C LEU A 7 0.11 -31.46 48.11
N THR A 8 -1.13 -31.90 47.93
CA THR A 8 -1.48 -32.97 46.98
C THR A 8 -1.85 -32.38 45.63
N LEU A 9 -0.98 -32.59 44.64
CA LEU A 9 -1.19 -32.21 43.25
C LEU A 9 -1.92 -33.34 42.53
N ILE A 10 -3.22 -33.13 42.28
CA ILE A 10 -4.05 -34.04 41.49
C ILE A 10 -4.25 -33.38 40.12
N PHE A 11 -3.90 -34.10 39.06
CA PHE A 11 -4.16 -33.63 37.70
C PHE A 11 -5.54 -34.07 37.24
N ASP A 12 -6.25 -33.17 36.57
CA ASP A 12 -7.40 -33.55 35.75
C ASP A 12 -6.94 -34.52 34.67
N GLU A 13 -7.43 -35.76 34.73
CA GLU A 13 -7.03 -36.80 33.80
C GLU A 13 -7.39 -36.45 32.35
N GLU A 14 -8.52 -35.77 32.14
CA GLU A 14 -8.96 -35.31 30.82
C GLU A 14 -8.00 -34.28 30.23
N LYS A 15 -7.64 -33.25 31.02
CA LYS A 15 -6.65 -32.24 30.61
C LYS A 15 -5.28 -32.86 30.39
N ARG A 16 -4.88 -33.84 31.20
CA ARG A 16 -3.65 -34.60 31.02
C ARG A 16 -3.68 -35.39 29.70
N LYS A 17 -4.78 -36.07 29.39
CA LYS A 17 -4.96 -36.83 28.16
C LYS A 17 -4.92 -35.92 26.93
N GLU A 18 -5.60 -34.77 26.98
CA GLU A 18 -5.54 -33.78 25.90
C GLU A 18 -4.14 -33.18 25.76
N TYR A 19 -3.45 -32.89 26.87
CA TYR A 19 -2.08 -32.40 26.84
C TYR A 19 -1.10 -33.42 26.23
N LEU A 20 -1.27 -34.71 26.52
CA LEU A 20 -0.38 -35.76 26.02
C LEU A 20 -0.70 -36.19 24.58
N THR A 21 -1.95 -36.07 24.12
CA THR A 21 -2.33 -36.52 22.77
C THR A 21 -2.55 -35.36 21.79
N GLY A 22 -2.81 -34.15 22.28
CA GLY A 22 -3.13 -32.94 21.53
C GLY A 22 -1.97 -32.26 20.82
N PHE A 23 -0.81 -32.91 20.65
CA PHE A 23 0.36 -32.32 19.98
C PHE A 23 0.05 -31.83 18.56
N ARG A 24 -0.78 -32.56 17.80
CA ARG A 24 -1.20 -32.15 16.46
C ARG A 24 -2.04 -30.88 16.50
N LYS A 25 -3.01 -30.78 17.44
CA LYS A 25 -3.82 -29.57 17.64
C LYS A 25 -2.93 -28.36 17.92
N ARG A 26 -2.04 -28.46 18.93
CA ARG A 26 -1.09 -27.38 19.28
C ARG A 26 -0.13 -27.01 18.16
N LYS A 27 0.31 -27.99 17.37
CA LYS A 27 1.16 -27.71 16.19
C LYS A 27 0.41 -26.90 15.14
N LEU A 28 -0.87 -27.21 14.91
CA LEU A 28 -1.73 -26.44 14.00
C LEU A 28 -2.00 -25.05 14.56
N GLU A 29 -2.37 -24.93 15.83
CA GLU A 29 -2.59 -23.64 16.50
C GLU A 29 -1.37 -22.73 16.41
N ARG A 30 -0.16 -23.26 16.66
CA ARG A 30 1.08 -22.49 16.50
C ARG A 30 1.29 -22.02 15.06
N LYS A 31 1.03 -22.88 14.07
CA LYS A 31 1.12 -22.50 12.65
C LYS A 31 0.11 -21.44 12.27
N GLU A 32 -1.14 -21.57 12.72
CA GLU A 32 -2.20 -20.61 12.49
C GLU A 32 -1.90 -19.27 13.16
N LYS A 33 -1.40 -19.28 14.40
CA LYS A 33 -0.94 -18.07 15.10
C LYS A 33 0.16 -17.36 14.32
N GLY A 34 1.15 -18.10 13.81
CA GLY A 34 2.21 -17.56 12.97
C GLY A 34 1.67 -16.92 11.69
N ARG A 35 0.81 -17.64 10.96
CA ARG A 35 0.16 -17.12 9.73
C ARG A 35 -0.63 -15.85 10.00
N LYS A 36 -1.49 -15.85 11.02
CA LYS A 36 -2.29 -14.68 11.39
C LYS A 36 -1.43 -13.49 11.79
N ALA A 37 -0.31 -13.71 12.49
CA ALA A 37 0.63 -12.64 12.82
C ALA A 37 1.28 -12.04 11.56
N SER A 38 1.77 -12.88 10.65
CA SER A 38 2.35 -12.42 9.38
C SER A 38 1.33 -11.68 8.50
N GLU A 39 0.09 -12.17 8.42
CA GLU A 39 -0.98 -11.52 7.66
C GLU A 39 -1.36 -10.16 8.25
N LYS A 40 -1.33 -10.00 9.58
CA LYS A 40 -1.58 -8.71 10.24
C LYS A 40 -0.50 -7.69 9.89
N LEU A 41 0.78 -8.06 10.03
CA LEU A 41 1.91 -7.19 9.67
C LEU A 41 1.83 -6.76 8.21
N LEU A 42 1.56 -7.70 7.30
CA LEU A 42 1.43 -7.39 5.86
C LEU A 42 0.25 -6.45 5.57
N LYS A 43 -0.88 -6.59 6.28
CA LYS A 43 -2.02 -5.66 6.14
C LYS A 43 -1.67 -4.25 6.63
N GLU A 44 -0.94 -4.14 7.73
CA GLU A 44 -0.50 -2.87 8.30
C GLU A 44 0.48 -2.16 7.35
N GLU A 45 1.46 -2.88 6.80
CA GLU A 45 2.39 -2.35 5.79
C GLU A 45 1.66 -1.85 4.54
N ILE A 46 0.70 -2.62 4.01
CA ILE A 46 -0.09 -2.20 2.84
C ILE A 46 -0.90 -0.93 3.14
N LYS A 47 -1.48 -0.81 4.34
CA LYS A 47 -2.23 0.38 4.75
C LYS A 47 -1.31 1.59 4.82
N ALA A 48 -0.16 1.46 5.49
CA ALA A 48 0.82 2.53 5.62
C ALA A 48 1.32 3.01 4.26
N VAL A 49 1.58 2.09 3.32
CA VAL A 49 1.95 2.47 1.95
C VAL A 49 0.80 3.24 1.28
N LYS A 50 -0.43 2.74 1.32
CA LYS A 50 -1.59 3.42 0.70
C LYS A 50 -1.82 4.82 1.28
N GLU A 51 -1.66 4.99 2.58
CA GLU A 51 -1.78 6.29 3.26
C GLU A 51 -0.71 7.27 2.77
N LYS A 52 0.56 6.84 2.71
CA LYS A 52 1.65 7.65 2.13
C LYS A 52 1.35 8.11 0.70
N TYR A 53 0.82 7.22 -0.15
CA TYR A 53 0.43 7.58 -1.52
C TYR A 53 -0.74 8.59 -1.55
N ARG A 54 -1.73 8.43 -0.67
CA ARG A 54 -2.85 9.38 -0.58
C ARG A 54 -2.40 10.75 -0.08
N GLU A 55 -1.52 10.79 0.90
CA GLU A 55 -0.94 12.04 1.41
C GLU A 55 -0.09 12.73 0.35
N ALA A 56 0.75 11.98 -0.37
CA ALA A 56 1.52 12.53 -1.48
C ALA A 56 0.61 13.09 -2.59
N ALA A 57 -0.48 12.39 -2.92
CA ALA A 57 -1.47 12.88 -3.87
C ALA A 57 -2.18 14.15 -3.38
N ARG A 58 -2.56 14.22 -2.10
CA ARG A 58 -3.16 15.42 -1.50
C ARG A 58 -2.21 16.61 -1.55
N LYS A 59 -0.96 16.44 -1.13
CA LYS A 59 0.07 17.49 -1.22
C LYS A 59 0.28 17.98 -2.65
N LYS A 60 0.28 17.06 -3.63
CA LYS A 60 0.35 17.43 -5.05
C LYS A 60 -0.85 18.28 -5.47
N LEU A 61 -2.05 17.94 -5.02
CA LEU A 61 -3.28 18.70 -5.32
C LEU A 61 -3.33 20.06 -4.61
N GLU A 62 -2.87 20.16 -3.36
CA GLU A 62 -2.78 21.43 -2.62
C GLU A 62 -1.88 22.44 -3.34
N ASN A 63 -0.80 21.96 -3.96
CA ASN A 63 0.10 22.81 -4.75
C ASN A 63 -0.42 23.13 -6.16
N ILE A 64 -1.47 22.45 -6.63
CA ILE A 64 -2.10 22.76 -7.91
C ILE A 64 -3.11 23.88 -7.65
N GLN A 65 -2.67 25.12 -7.85
CA GLN A 65 -3.60 26.21 -8.14
C GLN A 65 -4.22 25.92 -9.51
N LEU A 66 -5.51 25.60 -9.53
CA LEU A 66 -6.23 25.37 -10.77
C LEU A 66 -6.31 26.69 -11.55
N PRO A 67 -5.85 26.69 -12.82
CA PRO A 67 -6.07 27.80 -13.73
C PRO A 67 -7.56 28.12 -13.85
N GLY A 68 -7.95 29.37 -13.60
CA GLY A 68 -9.31 29.85 -13.83
C GLY A 68 -10.30 29.75 -12.65
N MET A 69 -9.88 29.27 -11.46
CA MET A 69 -10.73 29.42 -10.25
C MET A 69 -10.59 30.79 -9.58
N LEU A 70 -9.49 31.49 -9.92
CA LEU A 70 -9.15 32.84 -9.52
C LEU A 70 -8.56 33.54 -10.77
N ASP A 71 -9.37 33.75 -11.81
CA ASP A 71 -9.18 34.95 -12.62
C ASP A 71 -9.61 36.12 -11.71
N SER A 72 -8.78 36.35 -10.70
CA SER A 72 -8.94 37.40 -9.71
C SER A 72 -8.93 38.71 -10.44
N VAL A 73 -9.82 39.59 -10.05
CA VAL A 73 -9.87 41.02 -10.39
C VAL A 73 -8.49 41.69 -10.35
N GLU A 74 -7.52 41.11 -9.63
CA GLU A 74 -6.10 41.49 -9.56
C GLU A 74 -5.35 41.53 -10.91
N ASN A 75 -5.73 40.73 -11.92
CA ASN A 75 -5.06 40.76 -13.23
C ASN A 75 -5.61 41.85 -14.17
N ILE A 76 -6.67 42.55 -13.79
CA ILE A 76 -7.25 43.63 -14.58
C ILE A 76 -6.54 44.93 -14.22
N LEU A 77 -5.75 45.45 -15.15
CA LEU A 77 -4.97 46.68 -14.97
C LEU A 77 -5.85 47.92 -15.07
N SER A 78 -6.78 47.91 -16.03
CA SER A 78 -7.70 49.00 -16.28
C SER A 78 -9.02 48.47 -16.85
N THR A 79 -10.11 49.20 -16.60
CA THR A 79 -11.42 48.88 -17.18
C THR A 79 -12.04 50.17 -17.66
N GLU A 80 -12.34 50.24 -18.95
CA GLU A 80 -12.95 51.40 -19.58
C GLU A 80 -14.30 51.03 -20.17
N LYS A 81 -15.29 51.88 -19.95
CA LYS A 81 -16.65 51.70 -20.47
C LYS A 81 -16.85 52.68 -21.62
N HIS A 82 -17.19 52.16 -22.78
CA HIS A 82 -17.45 52.94 -23.97
C HIS A 82 -18.86 52.67 -24.46
N ILE A 83 -19.59 53.75 -24.76
CA ILE A 83 -20.91 53.66 -25.38
C ILE A 83 -20.69 53.79 -26.88
N VAL A 84 -20.87 52.70 -27.62
CA VAL A 84 -20.69 52.67 -29.07
C VAL A 84 -22.07 52.49 -29.70
N GLY A 85 -22.66 53.59 -30.16
CA GLY A 85 -24.03 53.60 -30.68
C GLY A 85 -25.04 53.30 -29.57
N ASP A 86 -25.81 52.21 -29.75
CA ASP A 86 -26.85 51.77 -28.80
C ASP A 86 -26.35 50.68 -27.82
N GLN A 87 -25.05 50.35 -27.83
CA GLN A 87 -24.49 49.27 -27.02
C GLN A 87 -23.41 49.78 -26.05
N ASP A 88 -23.49 49.27 -24.82
CA ASP A 88 -22.48 49.49 -23.80
C ASP A 88 -21.42 48.39 -23.89
N VAL A 89 -20.19 48.76 -24.21
CA VAL A 89 -19.05 47.84 -24.30
C VAL A 89 -18.05 48.15 -23.19
N VAL A 90 -17.54 47.09 -22.56
CA VAL A 90 -16.52 47.19 -21.51
C VAL A 90 -15.22 46.60 -22.05
N ILE A 91 -14.18 47.43 -22.11
CA ILE A 91 -12.82 47.03 -22.52
C ILE A 91 -11.98 46.87 -21.25
N GLN A 92 -11.30 45.73 -21.11
CA GLN A 92 -10.44 45.43 -19.98
C GLN A 92 -9.02 45.16 -20.47
N GLU A 93 -8.05 45.84 -19.88
CA GLU A 93 -6.63 45.56 -20.10
C GLU A 93 -6.16 44.58 -19.03
N LEU A 94 -5.51 43.50 -19.46
CA LEU A 94 -5.06 42.42 -18.58
C LEU A 94 -3.55 42.36 -18.51
N ASP A 95 -2.99 42.22 -17.30
CA ASP A 95 -1.57 41.89 -17.13
C ASP A 95 -1.35 40.39 -17.37
N LEU A 96 -0.93 40.06 -18.58
CA LEU A 96 -0.67 38.69 -18.96
C LEU A 96 0.51 38.08 -18.21
N CYS A 97 1.52 38.86 -17.80
CA CYS A 97 2.74 38.36 -17.16
C CYS A 97 2.49 37.79 -15.75
N SER A 98 1.51 38.36 -15.04
CA SER A 98 1.07 37.88 -13.72
C SER A 98 0.02 36.78 -13.82
N SER A 99 -0.61 36.63 -14.99
CA SER A 99 -1.71 35.69 -15.20
C SER A 99 -1.24 34.26 -15.44
N HIS A 100 -2.16 33.30 -15.27
CA HIS A 100 -1.91 31.92 -15.64
C HIS A 100 -1.71 31.72 -17.16
N TYR A 101 -2.13 32.67 -17.99
CA TYR A 101 -1.91 32.62 -19.44
C TYR A 101 -0.44 32.88 -19.81
N PHE A 102 0.40 33.34 -18.87
CA PHE A 102 1.83 33.47 -19.09
C PHE A 102 2.50 32.09 -19.16
N MET A 103 2.94 31.70 -20.36
CA MET A 103 3.66 30.44 -20.58
C MET A 103 5.13 30.48 -20.15
N GLY A 104 5.55 31.55 -19.46
CA GLY A 104 6.93 31.79 -19.03
C GLY A 104 7.77 32.51 -20.09
N SER A 105 8.91 33.06 -19.65
CA SER A 105 9.94 33.52 -20.59
C SER A 105 10.62 32.33 -21.23
N CYS A 106 10.88 32.40 -22.53
CA CYS A 106 11.71 31.44 -23.25
C CYS A 106 13.12 31.48 -22.66
N LYS A 107 13.37 30.71 -21.61
CA LYS A 107 14.72 30.46 -21.11
C LYS A 107 15.31 29.43 -22.05
N GLU A 108 16.39 29.81 -22.75
CA GLU A 108 17.22 28.85 -23.46
C GLU A 108 17.53 27.70 -22.51
N GLN A 109 17.11 26.50 -22.88
CA GLN A 109 17.32 25.32 -22.09
C GLN A 109 18.83 25.04 -22.07
N ASN A 110 19.53 25.54 -21.05
CA ASN A 110 20.73 24.86 -20.61
C ASN A 110 20.29 23.45 -20.22
N PRO A 111 20.86 22.38 -20.80
CA PRO A 111 20.47 21.00 -20.50
C PRO A 111 21.00 20.66 -19.10
N ASN A 112 20.34 21.17 -18.07
CA ASN A 112 20.70 20.93 -16.69
C ASN A 112 20.12 19.58 -16.25
N PRO A 113 20.87 18.86 -15.41
CA PRO A 113 20.86 17.40 -15.35
C PRO A 113 19.57 16.88 -14.72
N ILE A 114 19.23 15.66 -15.11
CA ILE A 114 18.14 14.83 -14.61
C ILE A 114 18.06 14.97 -13.08
N ILE A 115 17.11 15.76 -12.60
CA ILE A 115 16.70 15.73 -11.20
C ILE A 115 16.12 14.34 -11.02
N HIS A 116 16.86 13.46 -10.35
CA HIS A 116 16.36 12.19 -9.87
C HIS A 116 15.29 12.50 -8.80
N SER A 117 14.09 12.84 -9.23
CA SER A 117 12.90 12.68 -8.39
C SER A 117 12.93 11.25 -7.90
N GLU A 118 12.92 11.05 -6.58
CA GLU A 118 12.82 9.75 -5.92
C GLU A 118 11.44 9.13 -6.17
N GLU A 119 11.04 9.05 -7.44
CA GLU A 119 9.93 8.24 -7.89
C GLU A 119 10.31 6.79 -7.55
N PRO A 120 9.53 6.10 -6.70
CA PRO A 120 9.87 4.76 -6.26
C PRO A 120 10.07 3.89 -7.51
N TYR A 121 11.22 3.19 -7.54
CA TYR A 121 11.72 2.43 -8.70
C TYR A 121 10.66 1.56 -9.38
N MET A 122 9.56 1.17 -8.73
CA MET A 122 8.49 0.37 -9.33
C MET A 122 7.08 0.82 -8.89
N SER A 123 6.09 0.57 -9.77
CA SER A 123 4.69 0.88 -9.50
C SER A 123 4.14 0.06 -8.31
N LEU A 124 3.19 0.66 -7.56
CA LEU A 124 2.43 0.03 -6.47
C LEU A 124 1.90 -1.37 -6.84
N LYS A 125 1.40 -1.52 -8.08
CA LYS A 125 0.89 -2.79 -8.60
C LYS A 125 1.99 -3.85 -8.75
N LYS A 126 3.22 -3.45 -9.09
CA LYS A 126 4.39 -4.33 -9.22
C LYS A 126 4.98 -4.71 -7.86
N ALA A 127 5.02 -3.78 -6.90
CA ALA A 127 5.39 -4.07 -5.51
C ALA A 127 4.43 -5.07 -4.84
N LEU A 128 3.11 -4.91 -5.09
CA LEU A 128 2.08 -5.79 -4.54
C LEU A 128 1.91 -7.13 -5.29
N LYS A 129 2.46 -7.26 -6.51
CA LYS A 129 2.41 -8.52 -7.31
C LYS A 129 3.41 -9.58 -6.85
N MET A 130 4.26 -9.27 -5.86
CA MET A 130 5.17 -10.22 -5.22
C MET A 130 4.48 -11.23 -4.28
N ASN A 131 3.18 -11.45 -4.46
CA ASN A 131 2.55 -12.68 -3.96
C ASN A 131 3.24 -13.85 -4.67
N PRO A 132 3.91 -14.76 -3.96
CA PRO A 132 4.59 -15.88 -4.59
C PRO A 132 3.52 -16.64 -5.39
N VAL A 133 3.63 -16.58 -6.71
CA VAL A 133 2.83 -17.42 -7.60
C VAL A 133 3.06 -18.82 -7.06
N ARG A 134 2.01 -19.48 -6.55
CA ARG A 134 2.10 -20.86 -6.05
C ARG A 134 2.86 -21.63 -7.12
N SER A 135 4.15 -21.89 -6.86
CA SER A 135 4.95 -22.62 -7.81
C SER A 135 4.19 -23.91 -7.98
N LYS A 136 3.78 -24.21 -9.21
CA LYS A 136 3.21 -25.51 -9.55
C LYS A 136 4.36 -26.50 -9.31
N LYS A 137 4.60 -26.86 -8.04
CA LYS A 137 5.49 -27.93 -7.64
C LYS A 137 4.89 -29.12 -8.35
N ARG A 138 5.51 -29.48 -9.48
CA ARG A 138 5.19 -30.66 -10.25
C ARG A 138 5.33 -31.78 -9.24
N PHE A 139 4.21 -32.27 -8.73
CA PHE A 139 4.15 -33.53 -8.02
C PHE A 139 4.58 -34.55 -9.08
N ARG A 140 5.89 -34.81 -9.16
CA ARG A 140 6.39 -35.99 -9.85
C ARG A 140 5.75 -37.14 -9.11
N HIS A 141 4.72 -37.73 -9.72
CA HIS A 141 4.19 -39.01 -9.31
C HIS A 141 5.38 -39.96 -9.21
N ARG A 142 5.87 -40.22 -7.99
CA ARG A 142 6.72 -41.38 -7.75
C ARG A 142 5.78 -42.55 -7.98
N LYS A 143 5.89 -43.20 -9.14
CA LYS A 143 5.24 -44.49 -9.39
C LYS A 143 5.53 -45.34 -8.17
N LYS A 144 4.47 -45.78 -7.48
CA LYS A 144 4.58 -46.70 -6.35
C LYS A 144 5.31 -47.93 -6.88
N ARG A 145 6.57 -48.13 -6.46
CA ARG A 145 7.24 -49.41 -6.71
C ARG A 145 6.46 -50.43 -5.88
N HIS A 146 5.74 -51.32 -6.56
CA HIS A 146 5.14 -52.48 -5.92
C HIS A 146 6.29 -53.27 -5.30
N PHE A 147 6.34 -53.32 -3.97
CA PHE A 147 7.17 -54.28 -3.27
C PHE A 147 6.50 -55.64 -3.54
N SER A 148 7.16 -56.50 -4.32
CA SER A 148 6.72 -57.89 -4.46
C SER A 148 6.77 -58.52 -3.07
N LYS A 149 5.62 -58.97 -2.58
CA LYS A 149 5.56 -59.80 -1.38
C LYS A 149 6.16 -61.15 -1.77
N HIS A 150 7.44 -61.37 -1.47
CA HIS A 150 7.92 -62.74 -1.38
C HIS A 150 7.19 -63.42 -0.23
N LYS A 151 6.32 -64.34 -0.64
CA LYS A 151 5.62 -65.32 0.17
C LYS A 151 6.71 -66.10 0.93
N ARG A 152 6.83 -65.87 2.24
CA ARG A 152 7.59 -66.77 3.11
C ARG A 152 6.82 -68.09 3.12
N GLN A 153 7.37 -69.10 2.48
CA GLN A 153 7.01 -70.48 2.77
C GLN A 153 7.90 -70.95 3.92
N ASN A 154 7.22 -71.65 4.85
CA ASN A 154 7.71 -72.45 5.97
C ASN A 154 8.17 -71.67 7.20
#